data_AF-A0A7J4QZC1-F1
#
_entry.id   AF-A0A7J4QZC1-F1
#
_cell.length_a   1.000
_cell.length_b   1.000
_cell.length_c   1.000
_cell.angle_alpha   90.00
_cell.angle_beta   90.00
_cell.angle_gamma   90.00
#
_symmetry.space_group_name_H-M   'P 1'
#
loop_
_entity.id
_entity.type
_entity.pdbx_description
1 polymer ?
#
loop_
_entity_poly.entity_id
_entity_poly.type
_entity_poly.pdbx_seq_one_letter_code
_entity_poly.pdbx_strand_id
1 'polypeptide(L)'
;MVERDAASWLVLDGYEDEPAAFGVPPYVGFHIRYVCGVLEQHNIDYTYVTIDQWRLFSEKERALHLQNLEGFVCIAGAVVPGRYIRGTPISRKESTELIRNLPQGIPALFGGWAVRGWKQQGWLPLRSNLFLAVQDTDATLNGFLRIGTWKHERRTAEQWSSWAHLGAKSKAVTQHPDLGTDEKKGPLTYEVEVYQGCVRFKRGCKFCIEPKKGIPIWRTPEDIVQEVKLAHDAGVRHVRLGGMTDTYTYMAEGVKDLEYP
;
A
#
# COMPACT_ATOMS: atom_id res chain seq x y z
N MET A 1 -24.05 15.87 -5.75
CA MET A 1 -23.04 16.68 -5.05
C MET A 1 -23.16 16.35 -3.58
N VAL A 2 -22.22 15.61 -3.01
CA VAL A 2 -22.16 15.38 -1.56
C VAL A 2 -21.22 16.46 -1.02
N GLU A 3 -21.75 17.42 -0.27
CA GLU A 3 -20.95 18.34 0.54
C GLU A 3 -20.14 17.51 1.53
N ARG A 4 -18.81 17.49 1.38
CA ARG A 4 -17.89 16.87 2.33
C ARG A 4 -17.54 17.90 3.39
N ASP A 5 -18.43 18.05 4.35
CA ASP A 5 -18.23 18.98 5.49
C ASP A 5 -17.43 18.36 6.63
N ALA A 6 -17.31 17.02 6.68
CA ALA A 6 -16.50 16.35 7.70
C ALA A 6 -15.03 16.29 7.26
N ALA A 7 -14.15 16.70 8.16
CA ALA A 7 -12.72 16.59 7.95
C ALA A 7 -12.30 15.12 7.93
N SER A 8 -11.46 14.72 6.98
CA SER A 8 -11.07 13.32 6.79
C SER A 8 -9.66 13.19 6.26
N TRP A 9 -9.09 11.98 6.33
CA TRP A 9 -7.85 11.66 5.61
C TRP A 9 -8.13 11.35 4.13
N LEU A 10 -7.11 11.53 3.28
CA LEU A 10 -7.12 11.05 1.90
C LEU A 10 -6.04 9.98 1.73
N VAL A 11 -6.46 8.80 1.30
CA VAL A 11 -5.58 7.69 0.93
C VAL A 11 -5.60 7.57 -0.59
N LEU A 12 -4.48 7.90 -1.22
CA LEU A 12 -4.29 7.75 -2.66
C LEU A 12 -3.53 6.45 -2.94
N ASP A 13 -4.20 5.54 -3.64
CA ASP A 13 -3.58 4.35 -4.22
C ASP A 13 -2.90 4.72 -5.53
N GLY A 14 -1.61 5.02 -5.45
CA GLY A 14 -0.75 5.26 -6.61
C GLY A 14 -0.36 4.00 -7.37
N TYR A 15 -0.91 2.84 -6.98
CA TYR A 15 -0.53 1.50 -7.38
C TYR A 15 0.91 1.13 -7.04
N GLU A 16 1.07 -0.16 -6.77
CA GLU A 16 2.35 -0.82 -6.63
C GLU A 16 2.60 -1.78 -7.79
N ASP A 17 3.86 -1.88 -8.22
CA ASP A 17 4.32 -2.89 -9.15
C ASP A 17 5.77 -3.26 -8.81
N GLU A 18 5.87 -4.31 -8.01
CA GLU A 18 7.10 -4.87 -7.49
C GLU A 18 7.15 -6.36 -7.87
N PRO A 19 8.34 -6.98 -7.97
CA PRO A 19 8.48 -8.37 -8.38
C PRO A 19 7.58 -9.37 -7.61
N ALA A 20 7.22 -9.06 -6.37
CA ALA A 20 6.36 -9.90 -5.53
C ALA A 20 5.01 -9.24 -5.17
N ALA A 21 4.73 -8.01 -5.62
CA ALA A 21 3.54 -7.26 -5.18
C ALA A 21 2.89 -6.52 -6.34
N PHE A 22 1.62 -6.82 -6.62
CA PHE A 22 0.85 -6.16 -7.66
C PHE A 22 -0.26 -5.30 -7.05
N GLY A 23 -0.40 -4.08 -7.54
CA GLY A 23 -1.48 -3.18 -7.17
C GLY A 23 -2.08 -2.43 -8.36
N VAL A 24 -1.57 -2.66 -9.57
CA VAL A 24 -2.18 -2.11 -10.79
C VAL A 24 -3.46 -2.88 -11.11
N PRO A 25 -4.55 -2.23 -11.54
CA PRO A 25 -5.80 -2.91 -11.88
C PRO A 25 -5.60 -4.16 -12.76
N PRO A 26 -6.26 -5.27 -12.43
CA PRO A 26 -7.38 -5.36 -11.48
C PRO A 26 -6.97 -5.73 -10.04
N TYR A 27 -5.72 -5.53 -9.64
CA TYR A 27 -5.24 -5.91 -8.31
C TYR A 27 -5.52 -4.84 -7.26
N VAL A 28 -5.75 -5.26 -6.01
CA VAL A 28 -5.60 -4.39 -4.83
C VAL A 28 -4.41 -4.89 -4.00
N GLY A 29 -3.39 -4.05 -3.91
CA GLY A 29 -2.12 -4.36 -3.28
C GLY A 29 -2.22 -4.41 -1.74
N PHE A 30 -1.29 -5.12 -1.11
CA PHE A 30 -1.32 -5.26 0.35
C PHE A 30 -0.81 -4.01 1.08
N HIS A 31 0.15 -3.25 0.52
CA HIS A 31 0.68 -2.07 1.23
C HIS A 31 -0.37 -0.99 1.44
N ILE A 32 -1.21 -0.73 0.43
CA ILE A 32 -2.30 0.24 0.54
C ILE A 32 -3.39 -0.24 1.50
N ARG A 33 -3.68 -1.56 1.50
CA ARG A 33 -4.64 -2.15 2.44
C ARG A 33 -4.16 -2.06 3.87
N TYR A 34 -2.87 -2.25 4.15
CA TYR A 34 -2.36 -2.10 5.52
C TYR A 34 -2.38 -0.66 6.00
N VAL A 35 -2.06 0.30 5.13
CA VAL A 35 -2.25 1.74 5.44
C VAL A 35 -3.70 2.03 5.83
N CYS A 36 -4.65 1.53 5.03
CA CYS A 36 -6.06 1.61 5.37
C CYS A 36 -6.37 0.91 6.69
N GLY A 37 -5.84 -0.30 6.91
CA GLY A 37 -6.01 -1.05 8.16
C GLY A 37 -5.51 -0.31 9.40
N VAL A 38 -4.44 0.49 9.28
CA VAL A 38 -3.99 1.40 10.34
C VAL A 38 -5.05 2.46 10.63
N LEU A 39 -5.59 3.12 9.60
CA LEU A 39 -6.64 4.14 9.78
C LEU A 39 -7.91 3.55 10.41
N GLU A 40 -8.33 2.36 9.96
CA GLU A 40 -9.44 1.61 10.56
C GLU A 40 -9.17 1.29 12.04
N GLN A 41 -7.94 0.86 12.40
CA GLN A 41 -7.56 0.59 13.79
C GLN A 41 -7.69 1.81 14.70
N HIS A 42 -7.36 3.00 14.16
CA HIS A 42 -7.47 4.27 14.89
C HIS A 42 -8.86 4.91 14.79
N ASN A 43 -9.82 4.28 14.11
CA ASN A 43 -11.15 4.82 13.81
C ASN A 43 -11.09 6.21 13.15
N ILE A 44 -10.12 6.42 12.26
CA ILE A 44 -9.96 7.67 11.52
C ILE A 44 -10.73 7.55 10.21
N ASP A 45 -11.64 8.50 9.96
CA ASP A 45 -12.35 8.54 8.69
C ASP A 45 -11.43 8.97 7.54
N TYR A 46 -11.60 8.32 6.40
CA TYR A 46 -10.79 8.60 5.22
C TYR A 46 -11.53 8.33 3.92
N THR A 47 -11.07 8.98 2.85
CA THR A 47 -11.46 8.66 1.48
C THR A 47 -10.37 7.84 0.82
N TYR A 48 -10.75 6.72 0.21
CA TYR A 48 -9.88 5.96 -0.68
C TYR A 48 -10.10 6.41 -2.13
N VAL A 49 -9.02 6.68 -2.85
CA VAL A 49 -9.04 7.06 -4.27
C VAL A 49 -7.91 6.33 -4.98
N THR A 50 -8.17 5.73 -6.15
CA THR A 50 -7.11 5.21 -7.01
C THR A 50 -6.52 6.30 -7.89
N ILE A 51 -5.27 6.14 -8.34
CA ILE A 51 -4.65 7.10 -9.26
C ILE A 51 -5.43 7.25 -10.58
N ASP A 52 -6.09 6.18 -11.05
CA ASP A 52 -6.93 6.28 -12.25
C ASP A 52 -8.17 7.13 -11.98
N GLN A 53 -8.83 7.00 -10.83
CA GLN A 53 -9.91 7.91 -10.44
C GLN A 53 -9.41 9.35 -10.32
N TRP A 54 -8.26 9.57 -9.67
CA TRP A 54 -7.66 10.89 -9.51
C TRP A 54 -7.38 11.58 -10.85
N ARG A 55 -6.91 10.82 -11.85
CA ARG A 55 -6.67 11.30 -13.22
C ARG A 55 -7.97 11.72 -13.93
N LEU A 56 -9.08 11.04 -13.64
CA LEU A 56 -10.39 11.35 -14.23
C LEU A 56 -11.07 12.57 -13.58
N PHE A 57 -10.74 12.88 -12.33
CA PHE A 57 -11.27 14.07 -11.66
C PHE A 57 -10.88 15.36 -12.37
N SER A 58 -11.85 16.24 -12.53
CA SER A 58 -11.65 17.65 -12.90
C SER A 58 -10.86 18.38 -11.81
N GLU A 59 -10.30 19.55 -12.16
CA GLU A 59 -9.58 20.38 -11.19
C GLU A 59 -10.45 20.76 -9.98
N LYS A 60 -11.75 20.99 -10.20
CA LYS A 60 -12.71 21.29 -9.13
C LYS A 60 -12.91 20.09 -8.19
N GLU A 61 -13.04 18.89 -8.74
CA GLU A 61 -13.17 17.67 -7.93
C GLU A 61 -11.89 17.38 -7.15
N ARG A 62 -10.71 17.55 -7.75
CA ARG A 62 -9.43 17.43 -7.05
C ARG A 62 -9.33 18.45 -5.92
N ALA A 63 -9.67 19.71 -6.17
CA ALA A 63 -9.68 20.74 -5.14
C ALA A 63 -10.61 20.38 -3.97
N LEU A 64 -11.80 19.83 -4.26
CA LEU A 64 -12.74 19.36 -3.24
C LEU A 64 -12.17 18.21 -2.41
N HIS A 65 -11.48 17.25 -3.04
CA HIS A 65 -10.78 16.18 -2.32
C HIS A 65 -9.61 16.66 -1.46
N LEU A 66 -9.07 17.86 -1.73
CA LEU A 66 -8.00 18.48 -0.96
C LEU A 66 -8.52 19.48 0.08
N GLN A 67 -9.81 19.80 0.06
CA GLN A 67 -10.46 20.66 1.03
C GLN A 67 -10.71 19.91 2.34
N ASN A 68 -10.58 20.59 3.48
CA ASN A 68 -10.86 20.04 4.82
C ASN A 68 -10.11 18.73 5.14
N LEU A 69 -8.93 18.50 4.54
CA LEU A 69 -8.13 17.33 4.87
C LEU A 69 -7.49 17.47 6.25
N GLU A 70 -7.46 16.37 7.00
CA GLU A 70 -6.68 16.24 8.25
C GLU A 70 -5.35 15.53 8.04
N GLY A 71 -5.23 14.75 6.97
CA GLY A 71 -4.00 14.08 6.62
C GLY A 71 -4.07 13.43 5.24
N PHE A 72 -2.91 13.06 4.74
CA PHE A 72 -2.75 12.50 3.41
C PHE A 72 -1.76 11.33 3.42
N VAL A 73 -2.10 10.23 2.75
CA VAL A 73 -1.17 9.12 2.51
C VAL A 73 -1.23 8.71 1.04
N CYS A 74 -0.06 8.50 0.42
CA CYS A 74 0.06 7.91 -0.91
C CYS A 74 1.03 6.74 -0.90
N ILE A 75 0.64 5.64 -1.55
CA ILE A 75 1.53 4.54 -1.89
C ILE A 75 1.92 4.66 -3.36
N ALA A 76 3.22 4.66 -3.64
CA ALA A 76 3.76 4.60 -5.00
C ALA A 76 4.82 3.49 -5.07
N GLY A 77 4.54 2.43 -5.84
CA GLY A 77 5.33 1.20 -5.81
C GLY A 77 5.88 0.74 -7.16
N ALA A 78 5.81 1.52 -8.24
CA ALA A 78 6.44 1.14 -9.50
C ALA A 78 7.98 1.19 -9.43
N VAL A 79 8.61 0.01 -9.38
CA VAL A 79 10.08 -0.13 -9.43
C VAL A 79 10.55 -0.72 -10.75
N VAL A 80 9.68 -1.46 -11.44
CA VAL A 80 9.99 -2.13 -12.70
C VAL A 80 9.36 -1.42 -13.89
N PRO A 81 10.08 -1.29 -15.04
CA PRO A 81 9.45 -0.86 -16.28
C PRO A 81 8.42 -1.89 -16.74
N GLY A 82 7.15 -1.56 -16.58
CA GLY A 82 6.03 -2.42 -16.96
C GLY A 82 5.27 -1.88 -18.18
N ARG A 83 4.69 -2.79 -18.98
CA ARG A 83 3.57 -2.47 -19.87
C ARG A 83 2.29 -2.91 -19.17
N TYR A 84 1.47 -1.95 -18.82
CA TYR A 84 0.25 -2.20 -18.08
C TYR A 84 -0.95 -2.20 -19.03
N ILE A 85 -1.88 -3.12 -18.80
CA ILE A 85 -3.02 -3.35 -19.70
C ILE A 85 -4.11 -2.28 -19.52
N ARG A 86 -4.31 -1.77 -18.29
CA ARG A 86 -5.44 -0.89 -17.95
C ARG A 86 -5.03 0.42 -17.29
N GLY A 87 -4.45 0.34 -16.10
CA GLY A 87 -3.97 1.51 -15.35
C GLY A 87 -2.45 1.56 -15.36
N THR A 88 -1.86 2.71 -15.01
CA THR A 88 -0.41 2.82 -14.77
C THR A 88 -0.15 3.38 -13.38
N PRO A 89 0.90 2.93 -12.68
CA PRO A 89 1.28 3.53 -11.41
C PRO A 89 1.52 5.03 -11.51
N ILE A 90 1.36 5.74 -10.39
CA ILE A 90 1.60 7.18 -10.30
C ILE A 90 3.04 7.50 -10.68
N SER A 91 3.22 8.48 -11.57
CA SER A 91 4.55 8.94 -11.96
C SER A 91 5.16 9.88 -10.93
N ARG A 92 6.49 10.04 -10.96
CA ARG A 92 7.20 11.05 -10.16
C ARG A 92 6.70 12.47 -10.45
N LYS A 93 6.30 12.75 -11.70
CA LYS A 93 5.76 14.06 -12.11
C LYS A 93 4.41 14.32 -11.45
N GLU A 94 3.48 13.38 -11.56
CA GLU A 94 2.16 13.45 -10.91
C GLU A 94 2.30 13.55 -9.39
N SER A 95 3.21 12.76 -8.80
CA SER A 95 3.49 12.83 -7.36
C SER A 95 3.98 14.23 -6.94
N THR A 96 4.87 14.83 -7.73
CA THR A 96 5.39 16.18 -7.45
C THR A 96 4.31 17.24 -7.57
N GLU A 97 3.44 17.14 -8.58
CA GLU A 97 2.30 18.04 -8.75
C GLU A 97 1.29 17.92 -7.61
N LEU A 98 0.92 16.68 -7.26
CA LEU A 98 0.02 16.41 -6.13
C LEU A 98 0.56 17.00 -4.83
N ILE A 99 1.84 16.74 -4.52
CA ILE A 99 2.49 17.25 -3.30
C ILE A 99 2.45 18.78 -3.23
N ARG A 100 2.62 19.48 -4.36
CA ARG A 100 2.54 20.96 -4.41
C ARG A 100 1.16 21.49 -4.08
N ASN A 101 0.11 20.75 -4.45
CA ASN A 101 -1.28 21.16 -4.26
C ASN A 101 -1.87 20.75 -2.91
N LEU A 102 -1.18 19.89 -2.14
CA LEU A 102 -1.65 19.49 -0.81
C LEU A 102 -1.72 20.72 0.15
N PRO A 103 -2.63 20.72 1.14
CA PRO A 103 -2.70 21.76 2.19
C PRO A 103 -1.48 21.79 3.11
N GLN A 104 -0.91 22.97 3.42
CA GLN A 104 0.36 23.10 4.15
C GLN A 104 0.30 22.69 5.64
N GLY A 105 -0.89 22.66 6.25
CA GLY A 105 -1.05 22.41 7.69
C GLY A 105 -1.26 20.95 8.09
N ILE A 106 -1.29 20.01 7.14
CA ILE A 106 -1.72 18.62 7.40
C ILE A 106 -0.53 17.66 7.33
N PRO A 107 -0.46 16.59 8.14
CA PRO A 107 0.48 15.51 7.90
C PRO A 107 0.31 14.89 6.50
N ALA A 108 1.41 14.72 5.78
CA ALA A 108 1.44 14.01 4.50
C ALA A 108 2.50 12.91 4.51
N LEU A 109 2.12 11.70 4.12
CA LEU A 109 3.00 10.53 4.05
C LEU A 109 3.03 9.99 2.63
N PHE A 110 4.23 9.80 2.09
CA PHE A 110 4.44 9.09 0.83
C PHE A 110 5.32 7.88 1.10
N GLY A 111 4.88 6.71 0.65
CA GLY A 111 5.59 5.45 0.82
C GLY A 111 5.51 4.55 -0.40
N GLY A 112 5.96 3.31 -0.23
CA GLY A 112 6.17 2.36 -1.32
C GLY A 112 7.57 2.44 -1.92
N TRP A 113 7.97 1.41 -2.66
CA TRP A 113 9.36 1.30 -3.11
C TRP A 113 9.78 2.31 -4.18
N ALA A 114 8.84 2.86 -4.95
CA ALA A 114 9.16 3.92 -5.90
C ALA A 114 9.69 5.16 -5.18
N VAL A 115 9.12 5.51 -4.01
CA VAL A 115 9.57 6.64 -3.18
C VAL A 115 11.01 6.44 -2.71
N ARG A 116 11.37 5.22 -2.30
CA ARG A 116 12.76 4.89 -1.94
C ARG A 116 13.71 5.04 -3.13
N GLY A 117 13.32 4.56 -4.30
CA GLY A 117 14.09 4.71 -5.54
C GLY A 117 14.26 6.17 -5.96
N TRP A 118 13.17 6.96 -5.96
CA TRP A 118 13.20 8.37 -6.30
C TRP A 118 14.06 9.18 -5.33
N LYS A 119 13.99 8.90 -4.03
CA LYS A 119 14.84 9.56 -3.03
C LYS A 119 16.33 9.27 -3.27
N GLN A 120 16.69 8.04 -3.62
CA GLN A 120 18.06 7.67 -4.01
C GLN A 120 18.52 8.40 -5.28
N GLN A 121 17.59 8.76 -6.17
CA GLN A 121 17.83 9.56 -7.37
C GLN A 121 17.76 11.08 -7.10
N GLY A 122 17.71 11.52 -5.84
CA GLY A 122 17.70 12.93 -5.46
C GLY A 122 16.33 13.61 -5.45
N TRP A 123 15.23 12.86 -5.55
CA TRP A 123 13.89 13.43 -5.41
C TRP A 123 13.58 13.79 -3.97
N LEU A 124 13.61 15.10 -3.68
CA LEU A 124 13.35 15.70 -2.38
C LEU A 124 12.41 16.90 -2.54
N PRO A 125 11.09 16.68 -2.69
CA PRO A 125 10.12 17.77 -2.70
C PRO A 125 10.22 18.60 -1.42
N LEU A 126 10.47 19.90 -1.55
CA LEU A 126 10.64 20.83 -0.44
C LEU A 126 9.27 21.14 0.19
N ARG A 127 8.91 20.37 1.23
CA ARG A 127 7.64 20.53 1.96
C ARG A 127 7.81 20.06 3.40
N SER A 128 7.53 20.94 4.36
CA SER A 128 7.82 20.73 5.78
C SER A 128 6.97 19.64 6.43
N ASN A 129 5.72 19.49 5.99
CA ASN A 129 4.74 18.53 6.50
C ASN A 129 4.71 17.20 5.74
N LEU A 130 5.68 16.96 4.84
CA LEU A 130 5.78 15.74 4.05
C LEU A 130 6.84 14.80 4.62
N PHE A 131 6.46 13.55 4.85
CA PHE A 131 7.37 12.47 5.18
C PHE A 131 7.45 11.44 4.05
N LEU A 132 8.67 11.14 3.61
CA LEU A 132 8.95 10.11 2.60
C LEU A 132 9.40 8.83 3.31
N ALA A 133 8.47 7.91 3.57
CA ALA A 133 8.76 6.62 4.17
C ALA A 133 9.65 5.77 3.25
N VAL A 134 10.71 5.20 3.82
CA VAL A 134 11.61 4.25 3.13
C VAL A 134 11.68 2.88 3.82
N GLN A 135 10.82 2.68 4.83
CA GLN A 135 10.56 1.43 5.53
C GLN A 135 9.05 1.12 5.40
N ASP A 136 8.45 0.44 6.38
CA ASP A 136 7.05 0.06 6.37
C ASP A 136 6.17 1.33 6.53
N THR A 137 5.40 1.65 5.49
CA THR A 137 4.59 2.89 5.43
C THR A 137 3.46 2.87 6.46
N ASP A 138 2.82 1.72 6.60
CA ASP A 138 1.80 1.39 7.61
C ASP A 138 2.34 1.58 9.04
N ALA A 139 3.49 0.99 9.36
CA ALA A 139 4.10 1.15 10.68
C ALA A 139 4.52 2.60 10.96
N THR A 140 5.09 3.26 9.95
CA THR A 140 5.45 4.69 10.02
C THR A 140 4.23 5.57 10.29
N LEU A 141 3.10 5.29 9.62
CA LEU A 141 1.83 5.98 9.84
C LEU A 141 1.32 5.78 11.26
N ASN A 142 1.27 4.52 11.71
CA ASN A 142 0.81 4.18 13.07
C ASN A 142 1.67 4.87 14.15
N GLY A 143 3.00 4.88 13.97
CA GLY A 143 3.93 5.58 14.86
C GLY A 143 3.62 7.07 14.96
N PHE A 144 3.42 7.73 13.81
CA PHE A 144 3.02 9.13 13.76
C PHE A 144 1.67 9.40 14.42
N LEU A 145 0.64 8.60 14.13
CA LEU A 145 -0.69 8.79 14.73
C LEU A 145 -0.67 8.65 16.26
N ARG A 146 0.23 7.82 16.80
CA ARG A 146 0.38 7.63 18.25
C ARG A 146 1.22 8.71 18.93
N ILE A 147 2.28 9.17 18.28
CA ILE A 147 3.33 10.00 18.91
C ILE A 147 3.27 11.47 18.43
N GLY A 148 2.68 11.74 17.28
CA GLY A 148 2.64 13.06 16.63
C GLY A 148 3.93 13.46 15.91
N THR A 149 4.92 12.56 15.82
CA THR A 149 6.21 12.83 15.15
C THR A 149 6.56 11.74 14.15
N TRP A 150 7.11 12.15 13.01
CA TRP A 150 7.47 11.21 11.95
C TRP A 150 8.77 10.48 12.26
N LYS A 151 8.73 9.16 12.12
CA LYS A 151 9.89 8.28 12.25
C LYS A 151 9.72 7.07 11.35
N HIS A 152 10.80 6.62 10.72
CA HIS A 152 10.78 5.34 10.02
C HIS A 152 10.60 4.20 11.03
N GLU A 153 9.57 3.40 10.83
CA GLU A 153 9.27 2.23 11.66
C GLU A 153 9.13 0.97 10.79
N ARG A 154 9.28 -0.19 11.45
CA ARG A 154 8.96 -1.51 10.90
C ARG A 154 7.84 -2.12 11.71
N ARG A 155 6.94 -2.84 11.04
CA ARG A 155 5.81 -3.49 11.71
C ARG A 155 6.27 -4.72 12.51
N THR A 156 5.58 -5.00 13.62
CA THR A 156 5.66 -6.29 14.31
C THR A 156 4.75 -7.33 13.64
N ALA A 157 4.86 -8.60 14.01
CA ALA A 157 4.00 -9.65 13.48
C ALA A 157 2.53 -9.44 13.88
N GLU A 158 2.28 -8.95 15.09
CA GLU A 158 0.94 -8.65 15.61
C GLU A 158 0.31 -7.47 14.86
N GLN A 159 1.10 -6.41 14.63
CA GLN A 159 0.67 -5.26 13.84
C GLN A 159 0.32 -5.68 12.41
N TRP A 160 1.18 -6.50 11.80
CA TRP A 160 0.93 -7.00 10.45
C TRP A 160 -0.37 -7.80 10.37
N SER A 161 -0.58 -8.77 11.27
CA SER A 161 -1.80 -9.58 11.31
C SER A 161 -3.05 -8.69 11.48
N SER A 162 -3.00 -7.74 12.43
CA SER A 162 -4.09 -6.78 12.69
C SER A 162 -4.43 -5.95 11.46
N TRP A 163 -3.43 -5.32 10.83
CA TRP A 163 -3.65 -4.41 9.70
C TRP A 163 -3.99 -5.15 8.41
N ALA A 164 -3.56 -6.41 8.27
CA ALA A 164 -4.00 -7.27 7.19
C ALA A 164 -5.51 -7.59 7.30
N HIS A 165 -5.99 -7.95 8.49
CA HIS A 165 -7.41 -8.26 8.72
C HIS A 165 -8.30 -7.03 8.63
N LEU A 166 -7.87 -5.90 9.19
CA LEU A 166 -8.60 -4.62 9.08
C LEU A 166 -8.57 -4.11 7.63
N GLY A 167 -7.42 -4.21 6.97
CA GLY A 167 -7.24 -3.88 5.56
C GLY A 167 -8.16 -4.67 4.64
N ALA A 168 -8.46 -5.94 4.96
CA ALA A 168 -9.38 -6.80 4.21
C ALA A 168 -10.83 -6.27 4.19
N LYS A 169 -11.23 -5.52 5.23
CA LYS A 169 -12.57 -4.93 5.38
C LYS A 169 -12.62 -3.44 5.03
N SER A 170 -11.46 -2.85 4.77
CA SER A 170 -11.29 -1.42 4.65
C SER A 170 -11.89 -0.85 3.36
N LYS A 171 -11.97 0.49 3.28
CA LYS A 171 -12.44 1.19 2.07
C LYS A 171 -11.61 0.91 0.82
N ALA A 172 -10.35 0.50 0.96
CA ALA A 172 -9.52 0.08 -0.19
C ALA A 172 -10.05 -1.19 -0.86
N VAL A 173 -10.87 -1.99 -0.18
CA VAL A 173 -11.53 -3.16 -0.74
C VAL A 173 -12.96 -2.81 -1.08
N THR A 174 -13.74 -2.37 -0.09
CA THR A 174 -15.19 -2.18 -0.21
C THR A 174 -15.60 -1.06 -1.16
N GLN A 175 -14.71 -0.09 -1.41
CA GLN A 175 -14.94 1.01 -2.36
C GLN A 175 -14.03 0.92 -3.59
N HIS A 176 -13.33 -0.20 -3.78
CA HIS A 176 -12.45 -0.36 -4.93
C HIS A 176 -13.27 -0.41 -6.24
N PRO A 177 -12.87 0.36 -7.28
CA PRO A 177 -13.63 0.41 -8.54
C PRO A 177 -13.86 -0.97 -9.20
N ASP A 178 -12.89 -1.87 -9.07
CA ASP A 178 -12.96 -3.22 -9.64
C ASP A 178 -13.69 -4.26 -8.77
N LEU A 179 -14.17 -3.92 -7.56
CA LEU A 179 -14.93 -4.88 -6.72
C LEU A 179 -16.25 -5.29 -7.39
N GLY A 180 -16.88 -4.35 -8.10
CA GLY A 180 -18.20 -4.52 -8.70
C GLY A 180 -19.34 -4.37 -7.68
N THR A 181 -20.52 -4.86 -8.04
CA THR A 181 -21.73 -4.85 -7.19
C THR A 181 -22.09 -6.26 -6.74
N ASP A 182 -23.15 -6.39 -5.93
CA ASP A 182 -23.67 -7.69 -5.55
C ASP A 182 -24.29 -8.45 -6.72
N GLU A 183 -24.94 -7.76 -7.67
CA GLU A 183 -25.46 -8.41 -8.89
C GLU A 183 -24.36 -8.69 -9.92
N LYS A 184 -23.33 -7.82 -10.00
CA LYS A 184 -22.25 -7.94 -10.97
C LYS A 184 -20.88 -7.82 -10.29
N LYS A 185 -20.35 -8.96 -9.89
CA LYS A 185 -19.00 -9.06 -9.31
C LYS A 185 -17.96 -8.59 -10.34
N GLY A 186 -17.05 -7.73 -9.88
CA GLY A 186 -15.99 -7.16 -10.70
C GLY A 186 -14.72 -8.02 -10.69
N PRO A 187 -13.70 -7.63 -11.48
CA PRO A 187 -12.48 -8.42 -11.65
C PRO A 187 -11.46 -8.27 -10.50
N LEU A 188 -11.81 -7.56 -9.41
CA LEU A 188 -10.86 -7.28 -8.33
C LEU A 188 -10.16 -8.55 -7.84
N THR A 189 -8.84 -8.53 -7.97
CA THR A 189 -7.95 -9.59 -7.48
C THR A 189 -7.22 -9.09 -6.25
N TYR A 190 -7.51 -9.72 -5.13
CA TYR A 190 -6.94 -9.36 -3.84
C TYR A 190 -5.57 -10.02 -3.67
N GLU A 191 -4.52 -9.22 -3.50
CA GLU A 191 -3.16 -9.72 -3.28
C GLU A 191 -2.91 -9.94 -1.79
N VAL A 192 -2.56 -11.17 -1.43
CA VAL A 192 -2.28 -11.57 -0.04
C VAL A 192 -0.78 -11.70 0.14
N GLU A 193 -0.17 -10.85 0.95
CA GLU A 193 1.25 -11.00 1.29
C GLU A 193 1.42 -12.22 2.21
N VAL A 194 2.11 -13.25 1.72
CA VAL A 194 2.34 -14.49 2.49
C VAL A 194 3.58 -14.37 3.39
N TYR A 195 4.60 -13.67 2.93
CA TYR A 195 5.79 -13.31 3.71
C TYR A 195 6.47 -12.10 3.10
N GLN A 196 7.37 -11.47 3.87
CA GLN A 196 8.15 -10.32 3.43
C GLN A 196 9.62 -10.73 3.32
N GLY A 197 10.28 -10.35 2.24
CA GLY A 197 11.70 -10.59 2.02
C GLY A 197 11.96 -11.81 1.15
N CYS A 198 13.15 -12.40 1.25
CA CYS A 198 13.55 -13.49 0.36
C CYS A 198 14.36 -14.54 1.12
N VAL A 199 14.05 -15.82 0.94
CA VAL A 199 14.87 -16.90 1.51
C VAL A 199 16.32 -16.84 1.04
N ARG A 200 16.55 -16.30 -0.16
CA ARG A 200 17.88 -16.06 -0.73
C ARG A 200 18.46 -14.69 -0.34
N PHE A 201 18.06 -14.07 0.77
CA PHE A 201 18.44 -12.68 1.11
C PHE A 201 19.95 -12.38 1.05
N LYS A 202 20.82 -13.37 1.33
CA LYS A 202 22.29 -13.22 1.22
C LYS A 202 22.79 -13.07 -0.23
N ARG A 203 22.18 -13.77 -1.18
CA ARG A 203 22.61 -13.88 -2.59
C ARG A 203 21.41 -13.94 -3.54
N GLY A 204 20.44 -13.05 -3.31
CA GLY A 204 19.20 -13.02 -4.08
C GLY A 204 19.41 -12.41 -5.47
N CYS A 205 18.36 -12.42 -6.28
CA CYS A 205 18.38 -11.87 -7.62
C CYS A 205 18.79 -10.39 -7.62
N LYS A 206 19.77 -10.01 -8.45
CA LYS A 206 20.33 -8.63 -8.48
C LYS A 206 19.30 -7.55 -8.81
N PHE A 207 18.28 -7.89 -9.59
CA PHE A 207 17.19 -7.00 -9.98
C PHE A 207 16.05 -6.96 -8.94
N CYS A 208 16.02 -7.90 -8.00
CA CYS A 208 14.92 -8.05 -7.07
C CYS A 208 15.13 -7.17 -5.84
N ILE A 209 14.03 -6.65 -5.33
CA ILE A 209 14.02 -5.77 -4.17
C ILE A 209 13.89 -6.55 -2.85
N GLU A 210 13.29 -7.73 -2.91
CA GLU A 210 13.01 -8.58 -1.75
C GLU A 210 14.24 -8.99 -0.94
N PRO A 211 15.41 -9.33 -1.54
CA PRO A 211 16.63 -9.60 -0.76
C PRO A 211 17.07 -8.42 0.11
N LYS A 212 16.76 -7.18 -0.32
CA LYS A 212 17.11 -5.96 0.43
C LYS A 212 16.20 -5.72 1.64
N LYS A 213 15.10 -6.48 1.80
CA LYS A 213 14.24 -6.44 3.00
C LYS A 213 14.85 -7.22 4.17
N GLY A 214 15.73 -8.18 3.88
CA GLY A 214 16.47 -8.96 4.86
C GLY A 214 15.97 -10.40 4.98
N ILE A 215 16.22 -11.00 6.15
CA ILE A 215 15.73 -12.34 6.51
C ILE A 215 14.21 -12.35 6.37
N PRO A 216 13.62 -13.37 5.72
CA PRO A 216 12.19 -13.39 5.49
C PRO A 216 11.41 -13.49 6.79
N ILE A 217 10.28 -12.80 6.84
CA ILE A 217 9.34 -12.82 7.95
C ILE A 217 8.04 -13.44 7.43
N TRP A 218 7.63 -14.52 8.08
CA TRP A 218 6.51 -15.35 7.66
C TRP A 218 5.22 -14.95 8.36
N ARG A 219 4.11 -15.04 7.64
CA ARG A 219 2.78 -15.15 8.27
C ARG A 219 2.39 -16.61 8.40
N THR A 220 1.51 -16.92 9.34
CA THR A 220 1.01 -18.29 9.51
C THR A 220 -0.11 -18.58 8.51
N PRO A 221 -0.32 -19.86 8.13
CA PRO A 221 -1.45 -20.25 7.27
C PRO A 221 -2.80 -19.84 7.86
N GLU A 222 -2.99 -19.94 9.18
CA GLU A 222 -4.24 -19.59 9.85
C GLU A 222 -4.55 -18.10 9.72
N ASP A 223 -3.53 -17.24 9.88
CA ASP A 223 -3.67 -15.80 9.75
C ASP A 223 -4.01 -15.39 8.31
N ILE A 224 -3.34 -16.02 7.33
CA ILE A 224 -3.59 -15.82 5.89
C ILE A 224 -5.02 -16.24 5.53
N VAL A 225 -5.45 -17.43 5.97
CA VAL A 225 -6.79 -17.95 5.70
C VAL A 225 -7.86 -17.04 6.32
N GLN A 226 -7.60 -16.52 7.52
CA GLN A 226 -8.52 -15.58 8.18
C GLN A 226 -8.64 -14.28 7.38
N GLU A 227 -7.54 -13.69 6.93
CA GLU A 227 -7.59 -12.50 6.06
C GLU A 227 -8.41 -12.75 4.78
N VAL A 228 -8.16 -13.87 4.10
CA VAL A 228 -8.85 -14.22 2.85
C VAL A 228 -10.36 -14.40 3.08
N LYS A 229 -10.76 -15.03 4.19
CA LYS A 229 -12.18 -15.12 4.58
C LYS A 229 -12.81 -13.74 4.72
N LEU A 230 -12.14 -12.83 5.44
CA LEU A 230 -12.63 -11.46 5.63
C LEU A 230 -12.75 -10.71 4.30
N ALA A 231 -11.80 -10.89 3.37
CA ALA A 231 -11.88 -10.30 2.03
C ALA A 231 -13.07 -10.87 1.23
N HIS A 232 -13.32 -12.17 1.32
CA HIS A 232 -14.48 -12.81 0.69
C HIS A 232 -15.81 -12.31 1.26
N ASP A 233 -15.88 -12.12 2.58
CA ASP A 233 -17.04 -11.53 3.26
C ASP A 233 -17.28 -10.08 2.79
N ALA A 234 -16.21 -9.35 2.46
CA ALA A 234 -16.27 -8.02 1.86
C ALA A 234 -16.60 -8.02 0.34
N GLY A 235 -16.84 -9.20 -0.25
CA GLY A 235 -17.32 -9.35 -1.63
C GLY A 235 -16.26 -9.72 -2.66
N VAL A 236 -14.98 -9.83 -2.27
CA VAL A 236 -13.88 -10.26 -3.17
C VAL A 236 -14.14 -11.68 -3.67
N ARG A 237 -13.84 -11.92 -4.95
CA ARG A 237 -13.95 -13.25 -5.59
C ARG A 237 -12.62 -13.85 -6.02
N HIS A 238 -11.68 -13.00 -6.41
CA HIS A 238 -10.37 -13.44 -6.90
C HIS A 238 -9.30 -13.10 -5.87
N VAL A 239 -8.48 -14.09 -5.56
CA VAL A 239 -7.39 -13.95 -4.61
C VAL A 239 -6.13 -14.46 -5.28
N ARG A 240 -5.04 -13.71 -5.10
CA ARG A 240 -3.70 -14.12 -5.50
C ARG A 240 -2.83 -14.12 -4.26
N LEU A 241 -2.04 -15.18 -4.11
CA LEU A 241 -1.01 -15.19 -3.11
C LEU A 241 0.20 -14.44 -3.66
N GLY A 242 0.53 -13.33 -3.02
CA GLY A 242 1.61 -12.42 -3.35
C GLY A 242 2.59 -12.27 -2.19
N GLY A 243 3.46 -11.26 -2.25
CA GLY A 243 4.54 -11.02 -1.29
C GLY A 243 5.67 -12.05 -1.31
N MET A 244 5.41 -13.24 -1.87
CA MET A 244 6.38 -14.32 -1.90
C MET A 244 7.32 -14.25 -3.11
N THR A 245 8.62 -14.37 -2.83
CA THR A 245 9.64 -14.55 -3.86
C THR A 245 9.68 -15.95 -4.46
N ASP A 246 9.27 -16.96 -3.69
CA ASP A 246 9.27 -18.36 -4.08
C ASP A 246 8.30 -19.16 -3.19
N THR A 247 7.20 -19.61 -3.77
CA THR A 247 6.14 -20.36 -3.08
C THR A 247 6.64 -21.68 -2.48
N TYR A 248 7.61 -22.35 -3.13
CA TYR A 248 8.10 -23.65 -2.67
C TYR A 248 8.95 -23.54 -1.41
N THR A 249 9.47 -22.36 -1.13
CA THR A 249 10.33 -22.08 0.04
C THR A 249 9.58 -21.42 1.19
N TYR A 250 8.26 -21.36 1.11
CA TYR A 250 7.43 -20.81 2.18
C TYR A 250 7.65 -21.62 3.48
N MET A 251 8.10 -20.93 4.53
CA MET A 251 8.46 -21.53 5.82
C MET A 251 9.57 -22.61 5.73
N ALA A 252 10.44 -22.53 4.72
CA ALA A 252 11.55 -23.48 4.57
C ALA A 252 12.47 -23.50 5.79
N GLU A 253 12.99 -24.68 6.10
CA GLU A 253 14.01 -24.87 7.14
C GLU A 253 15.40 -24.42 6.63
N GLY A 254 16.29 -24.03 7.54
CA GLY A 254 17.67 -23.69 7.17
C GLY A 254 17.85 -22.36 6.42
N VAL A 255 16.86 -21.47 6.36
CA VAL A 255 16.92 -20.19 5.62
C VAL A 255 18.13 -19.31 5.99
N LYS A 256 18.59 -19.37 7.25
CA LYS A 256 19.76 -18.61 7.69
C LYS A 256 21.08 -19.31 7.37
N ASP A 257 21.06 -20.61 7.17
CA ASP A 257 22.25 -21.46 7.15
C ASP A 257 22.58 -21.94 5.72
N LEU A 258 21.55 -22.27 4.95
CA LEU A 258 21.63 -22.75 3.58
C LEU A 258 21.61 -21.60 2.57
N GLU A 259 22.28 -21.79 1.43
CA GLU A 259 22.20 -20.86 0.31
C GLU A 259 20.89 -21.01 -0.48
N TYR A 260 20.37 -22.24 -0.54
CA TYR A 260 19.13 -22.66 -1.18
C TYR A 260 18.36 -23.55 -0.20
N PRO A 261 17.64 -22.94 0.76
CA PRO A 261 16.74 -23.66 1.66
C PRO A 261 15.51 -24.21 0.93
#